data_AF-A0A2E9IH00-F1
#
_entry.id   AF-A0A2E9IH00-F1
#
_cell.length_a   1.000
_cell.length_b   1.000
_cell.length_c   1.000
_cell.angle_alpha   90.00
_cell.angle_beta   90.00
_cell.angle_gamma   90.00
#
_symmetry.space_group_name_H-M   'P 1'
#
loop_
_entity.id
_entity.type
_entity.pdbx_description
1 polymer ?
#
loop_
_entity_poly.entity_id
_entity_poly.type
_entity_poly.pdbx_seq_one_letter_code
_entity_poly.pdbx_strand_id
1 'polypeptide(L)'
;MEMKVVLLSGVLALLMVSSGFLIIANETASEDDGEIVAQDENQNEPVNNVPSLLIASQFTHPWDGMNSTISGFVTDEQSSSCYVIVMLLDSTSLAQVGETFNVTPDQSGAWSMATPFSNPGTWIVQAQAYDQEGQSSDSTMSQIAIVAPDESDVLVSFLWAQPLENSSIGTLQGLMLHMFPSTCSVEYHPLGQSPARLIVGDTNQTSGQFTLQVNTSYHNTVGDLIADCGMFSSSSSSIRLNLPVPPEPEGDEDSDGVLDESDECDNTPLGEPVYASGCSDSETDTDMDGVMNDKDQCPNTPTSQSVDANGCADSQKDTDNDGINNVADICPNTPAGE
;
A
#
# COMPACT_ATOMS: atom_id res chain seq x y z
N MET A 1 28.47 -49.60 -29.99
CA MET A 1 27.28 -50.44 -30.24
C MET A 1 26.37 -49.61 -31.14
N GLU A 2 26.25 -49.91 -32.42
CA GLU A 2 25.48 -51.06 -32.94
C GLU A 2 24.02 -50.97 -32.44
N MET A 3 22.95 -51.10 -33.23
CA MET A 3 22.76 -51.47 -34.63
C MET A 3 21.24 -51.40 -34.93
N LYS A 4 20.89 -50.85 -36.11
CA LYS A 4 19.81 -51.20 -37.06
C LYS A 4 18.51 -51.90 -36.60
N VAL A 5 17.37 -51.43 -37.14
CA VAL A 5 16.29 -52.19 -37.85
C VAL A 5 15.67 -51.20 -38.89
N VAL A 6 15.80 -51.27 -40.23
CA VAL A 6 15.29 -52.23 -41.27
C VAL A 6 13.76 -52.07 -41.48
N LEU A 7 13.10 -51.99 -42.66
CA LEU A 7 13.37 -51.94 -44.11
C LEU A 7 12.00 -51.87 -44.83
N LEU A 8 11.87 -51.17 -45.97
CA LEU A 8 11.04 -51.48 -47.18
C LEU A 8 11.21 -50.26 -48.14
N SER A 9 11.97 -50.23 -49.25
CA SER A 9 12.05 -51.05 -50.48
C SER A 9 10.70 -51.18 -51.21
N GLY A 10 10.48 -50.84 -52.48
CA GLY A 10 11.25 -50.33 -53.63
C GLY A 10 10.27 -49.52 -54.54
N VAL A 11 10.55 -48.99 -55.72
CA VAL A 11 11.37 -49.42 -56.85
C VAL A 11 11.65 -48.19 -57.74
N LEU A 12 12.87 -48.12 -58.25
CA LEU A 12 13.41 -47.14 -59.19
C LEU A 12 13.50 -47.77 -60.59
N ALA A 13 13.19 -47.02 -61.65
CA ALA A 13 13.73 -47.21 -63.01
C ALA A 13 13.68 -45.87 -63.76
N LEU A 14 14.83 -45.19 -63.98
CA LEU A 14 15.63 -45.13 -65.23
C LEU A 14 14.90 -44.39 -66.38
N LEU A 15 15.42 -43.44 -67.18
CA LEU A 15 16.77 -43.09 -67.65
C LEU A 15 16.71 -41.84 -68.59
N MET A 16 17.84 -41.09 -68.68
CA MET A 16 18.37 -40.27 -69.83
C MET A 16 17.64 -38.96 -70.20
N VAL A 17 18.21 -37.74 -70.17
CA VAL A 17 19.44 -37.15 -70.78
C VAL A 17 19.53 -37.37 -72.30
N SER A 18 19.27 -36.33 -73.10
CA SER A 18 20.26 -35.77 -74.06
C SER A 18 19.65 -34.77 -75.07
N SER A 19 20.41 -33.68 -75.28
CA SER A 19 20.75 -33.00 -76.56
C SER A 19 19.67 -32.26 -77.36
N GLY A 20 19.96 -30.97 -77.60
CA GLY A 20 19.31 -30.15 -78.61
C GLY A 20 19.76 -30.44 -80.04
N PHE A 21 19.06 -29.83 -81.00
CA PHE A 21 19.50 -29.67 -82.38
C PHE A 21 18.73 -28.51 -83.04
N LEU A 22 19.38 -27.90 -84.03
CA LEU A 22 19.12 -26.59 -84.65
C LEU A 22 18.60 -26.77 -86.10
N ILE A 23 18.29 -25.64 -86.75
CA ILE A 23 18.11 -25.34 -88.21
C ILE A 23 16.73 -25.75 -88.83
N ILE A 24 16.06 -25.07 -89.79
CA ILE A 24 16.39 -24.04 -90.81
C ILE A 24 15.12 -23.22 -91.16
N ALA A 25 15.31 -21.97 -91.57
CA ALA A 25 14.34 -21.09 -92.23
C ALA A 25 13.85 -21.59 -93.61
N ASN A 26 12.66 -21.16 -94.03
CA ASN A 26 12.30 -21.08 -95.44
C ASN A 26 11.37 -19.87 -95.69
N GLU A 27 11.84 -18.92 -96.49
CA GLU A 27 11.08 -17.78 -97.03
C GLU A 27 10.14 -18.22 -98.16
N THR A 28 9.00 -17.56 -98.30
CA THR A 28 8.48 -17.10 -99.60
C THR A 28 7.61 -15.87 -99.39
N ALA A 29 7.94 -14.81 -100.13
CA ALA A 29 7.24 -13.52 -100.20
C ALA A 29 6.05 -13.55 -101.19
N SER A 30 5.06 -12.70 -100.95
CA SER A 30 4.20 -12.11 -102.00
C SER A 30 3.54 -10.83 -101.47
N GLU A 31 3.85 -9.70 -102.11
CA GLU A 31 3.17 -8.39 -101.98
C GLU A 31 1.81 -8.43 -102.69
N ASP A 32 0.76 -7.80 -102.12
CA ASP A 32 -0.18 -6.91 -102.83
C ASP A 32 -1.14 -6.21 -101.84
N ASP A 33 -1.55 -5.00 -102.20
CA ASP A 33 -2.22 -3.97 -101.41
C ASP A 33 -3.61 -4.34 -100.87
N GLY A 34 -3.88 -3.95 -99.61
CA GLY A 34 -5.19 -4.06 -98.98
C GLY A 34 -5.32 -3.13 -97.76
N GLU A 35 -6.06 -2.04 -97.96
CA GLU A 35 -6.50 -1.06 -96.96
C GLU A 35 -7.07 -1.75 -95.71
N ILE A 36 -6.36 -1.64 -94.57
CA ILE A 36 -6.87 -2.09 -93.27
C ILE A 36 -7.46 -0.88 -92.57
N VAL A 37 -8.79 -0.85 -92.55
CA VAL A 37 -9.59 0.04 -91.70
C VAL A 37 -9.15 -0.18 -90.24
N ALA A 38 -8.60 0.86 -89.61
CA ALA A 38 -8.36 0.88 -88.18
C ALA A 38 -9.69 0.66 -87.46
N GLN A 39 -9.85 -0.50 -86.83
CA GLN A 39 -10.88 -0.68 -85.80
C GLN A 39 -10.34 -0.01 -84.53
N ASP A 40 -11.14 0.92 -84.00
CA ASP A 40 -10.96 1.55 -82.69
C ASP A 40 -10.56 0.49 -81.65
N GLU A 41 -9.33 0.57 -81.16
CA GLU A 41 -8.99 0.04 -79.85
C GLU A 41 -9.72 0.91 -78.83
N ASN A 42 -10.94 0.50 -78.53
CA ASN A 42 -11.70 1.02 -77.41
C ASN A 42 -10.82 0.87 -76.16
N GLN A 43 -10.37 2.00 -75.63
CA GLN A 43 -9.58 2.09 -74.42
C GLN A 43 -10.37 1.42 -73.30
N ASN A 44 -9.91 0.26 -72.85
CA ASN A 44 -10.29 -0.26 -71.53
C ASN A 44 -9.61 0.65 -70.51
N GLU A 45 -10.21 1.81 -70.26
CA GLU A 45 -9.97 2.55 -69.03
C GLU A 45 -10.19 1.58 -67.86
N PRO A 46 -9.27 1.51 -66.89
CA PRO A 46 -9.45 0.67 -65.72
C PRO A 46 -10.77 1.08 -65.05
N VAL A 47 -11.64 0.11 -64.79
CA VAL A 47 -12.89 0.35 -64.07
C VAL A 47 -12.52 0.73 -62.64
N ASN A 48 -12.73 1.99 -62.29
CA ASN A 48 -12.54 2.49 -60.92
C ASN A 48 -13.84 2.32 -60.12
N ASN A 49 -13.84 1.42 -59.14
CA ASN A 49 -14.98 1.22 -58.25
C ASN A 49 -14.85 2.09 -57.00
N VAL A 50 -15.96 2.22 -56.25
CA VAL A 50 -15.91 2.91 -54.96
C VAL A 50 -15.16 2.03 -53.93
N PRO A 51 -14.28 2.63 -53.10
CA PRO A 51 -13.57 1.87 -52.08
C PRO A 51 -14.56 1.37 -51.02
N SER A 52 -14.34 0.16 -50.49
CA SER A 52 -15.11 -0.38 -49.36
C SER A 52 -14.27 -0.42 -48.09
N LEU A 53 -14.81 0.13 -47.00
CA LEU A 53 -14.16 0.20 -45.70
C LEU A 53 -14.72 -0.86 -44.75
N LEU A 54 -13.84 -1.67 -44.18
CA LEU A 54 -14.14 -2.66 -43.16
C LEU A 54 -13.44 -2.28 -41.86
N ILE A 55 -14.23 -1.95 -40.85
CA ILE A 55 -13.76 -1.69 -39.49
C ILE A 55 -14.60 -2.54 -38.53
N ALA A 56 -13.99 -2.99 -37.43
CA ALA A 56 -14.74 -3.69 -36.39
C ALA A 56 -15.85 -2.78 -35.85
N SER A 57 -17.02 -3.35 -35.51
CA SER A 57 -18.12 -2.57 -34.94
C SER A 57 -17.81 -2.04 -33.54
N GLN A 58 -16.89 -2.70 -32.83
CA GLN A 58 -16.43 -2.29 -31.51
C GLN A 58 -14.96 -2.67 -31.28
N PHE A 59 -14.23 -1.81 -30.59
CA PHE A 59 -12.90 -2.05 -30.04
C PHE A 59 -12.99 -1.94 -28.52
N THR A 60 -12.70 -3.04 -27.82
CA THR A 60 -12.66 -3.06 -26.35
C THR A 60 -11.24 -3.35 -25.92
N HIS A 61 -10.63 -2.41 -25.19
CA HIS A 61 -9.27 -2.51 -24.70
C HIS A 61 -9.26 -2.41 -23.17
N PRO A 62 -8.67 -3.37 -22.43
CA PRO A 62 -8.43 -3.19 -21.01
C PRO A 62 -7.38 -2.10 -20.81
N TRP A 63 -7.56 -1.25 -19.82
CA TRP A 63 -6.62 -0.17 -19.55
C TRP A 63 -5.23 -0.72 -19.19
N ASP A 64 -4.22 -0.33 -19.98
CA ASP A 64 -2.80 -0.66 -19.80
C ASP A 64 -1.92 0.60 -19.70
N GLY A 65 -2.54 1.78 -19.63
CA GLY A 65 -1.86 3.07 -19.60
C GLY A 65 -1.28 3.53 -20.95
N MET A 66 -1.44 2.73 -22.01
CA MET A 66 -1.02 3.09 -23.36
C MET A 66 -2.20 3.61 -24.18
N ASN A 67 -1.87 4.29 -25.28
CA ASN A 67 -2.85 4.75 -26.24
C ASN A 67 -3.49 3.55 -26.96
N SER A 68 -4.82 3.51 -27.01
CA SER A 68 -5.53 2.44 -27.70
C SER A 68 -5.33 2.53 -29.21
N THR A 69 -5.21 1.41 -29.90
CA THR A 69 -5.07 1.35 -31.36
C THR A 69 -6.37 0.89 -32.01
N ILE A 70 -6.68 1.46 -33.16
CA ILE A 70 -7.77 1.02 -34.04
C ILE A 70 -7.19 0.57 -35.36
N SER A 71 -7.84 -0.41 -35.97
CA SER A 71 -7.39 -0.99 -37.23
C SER A 71 -8.57 -1.42 -38.09
N GLY A 72 -8.37 -1.41 -39.40
CA GLY A 72 -9.36 -1.87 -40.36
C GLY A 72 -8.71 -2.27 -41.67
N PHE A 73 -9.56 -2.56 -42.65
CA PHE A 73 -9.16 -2.90 -44.00
C PHE A 73 -9.94 -2.04 -45.01
N VAL A 74 -9.28 -1.64 -46.08
CA VAL A 74 -9.90 -1.03 -47.26
C VAL A 74 -9.73 -2.00 -48.41
N THR A 75 -10.82 -2.31 -49.11
CA THR A 75 -10.79 -3.11 -50.33
C THR A 75 -11.14 -2.23 -51.51
N ASP A 76 -10.22 -2.18 -52.47
CA ASP A 76 -10.29 -1.33 -53.66
C ASP A 76 -9.40 -1.92 -54.77
N GLU A 77 -9.53 -1.45 -56.02
CA GLU A 77 -8.63 -1.85 -57.11
C GLU A 77 -7.16 -1.48 -56.82
N GLN A 78 -6.94 -0.35 -56.15
CA GLN A 78 -5.64 0.09 -55.70
C GLN A 78 -5.68 0.48 -54.22
N SER A 79 -5.74 -0.52 -53.35
CA SER A 79 -5.80 -0.34 -51.89
C SER A 79 -4.69 0.52 -51.29
N SER A 80 -3.52 0.63 -51.93
CA SER A 80 -2.40 1.45 -51.47
C SER A 80 -2.45 2.93 -51.86
N SER A 81 -3.29 3.33 -52.83
CA SER A 81 -3.50 4.73 -53.20
C SER A 81 -4.69 5.36 -52.44
N CYS A 82 -5.49 4.52 -51.78
CA CYS A 82 -6.55 4.95 -50.91
C CYS A 82 -6.02 5.66 -49.65
N TYR A 83 -6.87 6.48 -49.04
CA TYR A 83 -6.64 7.02 -47.70
C TYR A 83 -7.92 6.98 -46.88
N VAL A 84 -7.78 6.76 -45.57
CA VAL A 84 -8.88 6.68 -44.62
C VAL A 84 -8.87 7.92 -43.74
N ILE A 85 -9.99 8.63 -43.74
CA ILE A 85 -10.24 9.73 -42.82
C ILE A 85 -10.95 9.15 -41.60
N VAL A 86 -10.37 9.38 -40.42
CA VAL A 86 -10.93 8.96 -39.14
C VAL A 86 -11.20 10.18 -38.27
N MET A 87 -12.45 10.29 -37.80
CA MET A 87 -12.89 11.29 -36.83
C MET A 87 -13.29 10.59 -35.53
N LEU A 88 -12.82 11.14 -34.41
CA LEU A 88 -13.16 10.64 -33.08
C LEU A 88 -14.23 11.54 -32.47
N LEU A 89 -15.28 10.93 -31.94
CA LEU A 89 -16.42 11.61 -31.34
C LEU A 89 -16.60 11.14 -29.90
N ASP A 90 -16.99 12.05 -29.02
CA ASP A 90 -17.40 11.68 -27.67
C ASP A 90 -18.74 10.92 -27.71
N SER A 91 -18.84 9.82 -26.97
CA SER A 91 -20.03 8.95 -27.03
C SER A 91 -21.31 9.60 -26.49
N THR A 92 -21.20 10.64 -25.66
CA THR A 92 -22.35 11.29 -25.02
C THR A 92 -22.77 12.56 -25.76
N SER A 93 -21.80 13.43 -26.05
CA SER A 93 -22.03 14.74 -26.69
C SER A 93 -21.98 14.69 -28.21
N LEU A 94 -21.43 13.62 -28.81
CA LEU A 94 -21.14 13.49 -30.24
C LEU A 94 -20.26 14.62 -30.78
N ALA A 95 -19.58 15.36 -29.90
CA ALA A 95 -18.64 16.39 -30.28
C ALA A 95 -17.34 15.75 -30.76
N GLN A 96 -16.73 16.33 -31.78
CA GLN A 96 -15.42 15.90 -32.26
C GLN A 96 -14.36 16.11 -31.17
N VAL A 97 -13.59 15.05 -30.90
CA VAL A 97 -12.51 15.05 -29.92
C VAL A 97 -11.18 15.09 -30.65
N GLY A 98 -10.55 16.27 -30.64
CA GLY A 98 -9.27 16.49 -31.30
C GLY A 98 -9.38 16.68 -32.82
N GLU A 99 -8.30 16.38 -33.52
CA GLU A 99 -8.19 16.56 -34.98
C GLU A 99 -8.69 15.33 -35.73
N THR A 100 -8.91 15.50 -37.04
CA THR A 100 -9.22 14.40 -37.94
C THR A 100 -7.93 13.73 -38.39
N PHE A 101 -7.88 12.40 -38.37
CA PHE A 101 -6.71 11.64 -38.75
C PHE A 101 -6.82 11.17 -40.19
N ASN A 102 -5.71 11.25 -40.93
CA ASN A 102 -5.60 10.70 -42.27
C ASN A 102 -4.59 9.53 -42.24
N VAL A 103 -5.05 8.33 -42.60
CA VAL A 103 -4.27 7.09 -42.53
C VAL A 103 -4.25 6.45 -43.92
N THR A 104 -3.05 6.21 -44.44
CA THR A 104 -2.86 5.48 -45.70
C THR A 104 -2.76 3.98 -45.42
N PRO A 105 -3.57 3.12 -46.06
CA PRO A 105 -3.44 1.67 -45.95
C PRO A 105 -2.14 1.14 -46.54
N ASP A 106 -1.74 -0.05 -46.11
CA ASP A 106 -0.62 -0.78 -46.71
C ASP A 106 -1.01 -1.45 -48.03
N GLN A 107 -0.06 -2.18 -48.66
CA GLN A 107 -0.31 -2.87 -49.92
C GLN A 107 -1.39 -3.96 -49.84
N SER A 108 -1.72 -4.44 -48.65
CA SER A 108 -2.82 -5.39 -48.41
C SER A 108 -4.16 -4.70 -48.14
N GLY A 109 -4.18 -3.36 -48.07
CA GLY A 109 -5.34 -2.58 -47.66
C GLY A 109 -5.53 -2.50 -46.15
N ALA A 110 -4.63 -3.04 -45.34
CA ALA A 110 -4.69 -2.93 -43.89
C ALA A 110 -4.23 -1.55 -43.43
N TRP A 111 -4.91 -0.98 -42.46
CA TRP A 111 -4.52 0.27 -41.83
C TRP A 111 -4.67 0.18 -40.32
N SER A 112 -3.85 0.94 -39.60
CA SER A 112 -3.93 1.06 -38.15
C SER A 112 -3.48 2.43 -37.69
N MET A 113 -4.09 2.96 -36.64
CA MET A 113 -3.64 4.18 -35.98
C MET A 113 -3.77 4.09 -34.46
N ALA A 114 -2.91 4.82 -33.75
CA ALA A 114 -3.04 5.03 -32.33
C ALA A 114 -3.99 6.20 -32.06
N THR A 115 -4.98 5.98 -31.20
CA THR A 115 -5.88 7.02 -30.70
C THR A 115 -5.17 7.86 -29.62
N PRO A 116 -5.62 9.10 -29.35
CA PRO A 116 -5.08 9.90 -28.26
C PRO A 116 -5.64 9.48 -26.88
N PHE A 117 -6.48 8.44 -26.80
CA PHE A 117 -7.15 8.02 -25.59
C PHE A 117 -6.32 6.99 -24.83
N SER A 118 -5.97 7.33 -23.59
CA SER A 118 -5.26 6.44 -22.66
C SER A 118 -6.03 6.20 -21.35
N ASN A 119 -7.02 7.02 -21.01
CA ASN A 119 -7.86 6.83 -19.83
C ASN A 119 -9.08 5.97 -20.16
N PRO A 120 -9.70 5.30 -19.17
CA PRO A 120 -10.95 4.59 -19.37
C PRO A 120 -12.08 5.50 -19.83
N GLY A 121 -12.92 4.99 -20.73
CA GLY A 121 -14.02 5.75 -21.32
C GLY A 121 -14.55 5.13 -22.60
N THR A 122 -15.57 5.77 -23.18
CA THR A 122 -16.22 5.33 -24.42
C THR A 122 -16.27 6.45 -25.45
N TRP A 123 -15.87 6.14 -26.68
CA TRP A 123 -15.88 7.06 -27.82
C TRP A 123 -16.44 6.37 -29.06
N ILE A 124 -16.78 7.16 -30.05
CA ILE A 124 -17.24 6.71 -31.36
C ILE A 124 -16.19 7.10 -32.39
N VAL A 125 -15.83 6.15 -33.24
CA VAL A 125 -14.93 6.32 -34.36
C VAL A 125 -15.77 6.37 -35.62
N GLN A 126 -15.78 7.52 -36.30
CA GLN A 126 -16.35 7.67 -37.62
C GLN A 126 -15.24 7.58 -38.65
N ALA A 127 -15.32 6.62 -39.57
CA ALA A 127 -14.30 6.42 -40.60
C ALA A 127 -14.91 6.39 -42.00
N GLN A 128 -14.18 6.94 -42.97
CA GLN A 128 -14.55 6.95 -44.38
C GLN A 128 -13.30 6.81 -45.25
N ALA A 129 -13.32 5.91 -46.23
CA ALA A 129 -12.22 5.70 -47.17
C ALA A 129 -12.45 6.52 -48.45
N TYR A 130 -11.37 6.98 -49.05
CA TYR A 130 -11.34 7.72 -50.30
C TYR A 130 -10.29 7.12 -51.22
N ASP A 131 -10.61 7.03 -52.52
CA ASP A 131 -9.65 6.66 -53.57
C ASP A 131 -8.83 7.89 -54.03
N GLN A 132 -7.99 7.72 -55.05
CA GLN A 132 -7.18 8.80 -55.61
C GLN A 132 -8.00 9.75 -56.51
N GLU A 133 -9.12 9.26 -57.04
CA GLU A 133 -10.05 9.95 -57.94
C GLU A 133 -11.13 10.75 -57.20
N GLY A 134 -11.19 10.63 -55.86
CA GLY A 134 -12.09 11.34 -54.97
C GLY A 134 -13.43 10.64 -54.68
N GLN A 135 -13.62 9.39 -55.10
CA GLN A 135 -14.76 8.58 -54.69
C GLN A 135 -14.61 8.15 -53.22
N SER A 136 -15.73 8.13 -52.50
CA SER A 136 -15.75 7.85 -51.06
C SER A 136 -16.61 6.64 -50.74
N SER A 137 -16.18 5.83 -49.76
CA SER A 137 -16.98 4.78 -49.16
C SER A 137 -18.17 5.34 -48.37
N ASP A 138 -19.09 4.47 -47.96
CA ASP A 138 -20.04 4.80 -46.89
C ASP A 138 -19.29 5.11 -45.59
N SER A 139 -19.87 6.00 -44.78
CA SER A 139 -19.32 6.31 -43.45
C SER A 139 -19.63 5.18 -42.48
N THR A 140 -18.60 4.61 -41.86
CA THR A 140 -18.76 3.56 -40.86
C THR A 140 -18.52 4.11 -39.47
N MET A 141 -19.43 3.78 -38.55
CA MET A 141 -19.32 4.10 -37.13
C MET A 141 -18.89 2.86 -36.36
N SER A 142 -17.88 3.01 -35.51
CA SER A 142 -17.42 1.99 -34.58
C SER A 142 -17.36 2.57 -33.17
N GLN A 143 -17.56 1.74 -32.15
CA GLN A 143 -17.39 2.16 -30.77
C GLN A 143 -16.02 1.74 -30.25
N ILE A 144 -15.30 2.62 -29.58
CA ILE A 144 -14.11 2.27 -28.81
C ILE A 144 -14.40 2.43 -27.32
N ALA A 145 -14.06 1.41 -26.53
CA ALA A 145 -14.23 1.37 -25.09
C ALA A 145 -12.92 0.96 -24.42
N ILE A 146 -12.36 1.87 -23.61
CA ILE A 146 -11.25 1.56 -22.71
C ILE A 146 -11.86 1.22 -21.36
N VAL A 147 -11.75 -0.05 -20.97
CA VAL A 147 -12.37 -0.55 -19.73
C VAL A 147 -11.37 -0.40 -18.59
N ALA A 148 -11.80 0.27 -17.52
CA ALA A 148 -11.02 0.39 -16.30
C ALA A 148 -10.79 -1.01 -15.68
N PRO A 149 -9.62 -1.26 -15.07
CA PRO A 149 -9.40 -2.50 -14.34
C PRO A 149 -10.31 -2.54 -13.11
N ASP A 150 -10.70 -3.74 -12.70
CA ASP A 150 -11.41 -3.96 -11.44
C ASP A 150 -10.40 -3.80 -10.29
N GLU A 151 -10.58 -2.79 -9.43
CA GLU A 151 -9.69 -2.59 -8.29
C GLU A 151 -10.21 -3.37 -7.08
N SER A 152 -9.36 -4.20 -6.50
CA SER A 152 -9.68 -4.93 -5.28
C SER A 152 -9.70 -4.01 -4.06
N ASP A 153 -10.52 -4.35 -3.05
CA ASP A 153 -10.53 -3.65 -1.76
C ASP A 153 -9.13 -3.52 -1.15
N VAL A 154 -8.85 -2.37 -0.53
CA VAL A 154 -7.60 -2.14 0.21
C VAL A 154 -7.49 -3.07 1.42
N LEU A 155 -6.37 -3.78 1.50
CA LEU A 155 -6.01 -4.60 2.66
C LEU A 155 -4.91 -3.93 3.47
N VAL A 156 -5.10 -3.83 4.78
CA VAL A 156 -4.14 -3.17 5.68
C VAL A 156 -3.60 -4.20 6.67
N SER A 157 -2.28 -4.21 6.79
CA SER A 157 -1.56 -4.90 7.86
C SER A 157 -0.76 -3.88 8.65
N PHE A 158 -0.66 -4.08 9.95
CA PHE A 158 0.03 -3.14 10.83
C PHE A 158 0.79 -3.87 11.93
N LEU A 159 1.78 -3.17 12.46
CA LEU A 159 2.60 -3.53 13.60
C LEU A 159 2.77 -2.28 14.47
N TRP A 160 2.47 -2.42 15.74
CA TRP A 160 2.72 -1.37 16.73
C TRP A 160 4.05 -1.64 17.43
N ALA A 161 4.99 -0.70 17.28
CA ALA A 161 6.19 -0.62 18.09
C ALA A 161 5.91 0.36 19.24
N GLN A 162 5.89 -0.19 20.47
CA GLN A 162 5.65 0.57 21.68
C GLN A 162 6.74 1.64 21.91
N PRO A 163 6.43 2.74 22.63
CA PRO A 163 7.45 3.68 23.07
C PRO A 163 8.52 3.00 23.92
N LEU A 164 9.76 3.50 23.85
CA LEU A 164 10.84 3.09 24.75
C LEU A 164 10.63 3.66 26.16
N GLU A 165 11.27 3.07 27.17
CA GLU A 165 11.37 3.66 28.52
C GLU A 165 11.88 5.10 28.40
N ASN A 166 11.14 6.07 28.93
CA ASN A 166 11.36 7.53 28.82
C ASN A 166 10.98 8.18 27.47
N SER A 167 10.20 7.52 26.61
CA SER A 167 9.62 8.10 25.40
C SER A 167 8.10 8.01 25.43
N SER A 168 7.42 9.04 24.93
CA SER A 168 5.98 9.03 24.68
C SER A 168 5.64 8.71 23.22
N ILE A 169 6.63 8.46 22.37
CA ILE A 169 6.42 8.25 20.93
C ILE A 169 6.49 6.75 20.63
N GLY A 170 5.36 6.18 20.24
CA GLY A 170 5.30 4.85 19.63
C GLY A 170 5.14 4.96 18.12
N THR A 171 5.51 3.89 17.40
CA THR A 171 5.50 3.86 15.93
C THR A 171 4.53 2.80 15.44
N LEU A 172 3.52 3.21 14.68
CA LEU A 172 2.62 2.32 13.96
C LEU A 172 3.14 2.19 12.53
N GLN A 173 3.57 1.01 12.13
CA GLN A 173 4.11 0.77 10.79
C GLN A 173 3.44 -0.44 10.16
N GLY A 174 3.39 -0.49 8.85
CA GLY A 174 2.65 -1.56 8.19
C GLY A 174 2.76 -1.52 6.68
N LEU A 175 1.88 -2.31 6.07
CA LEU A 175 1.75 -2.44 4.62
C LEU A 175 0.28 -2.35 4.25
N MET A 176 -0.01 -1.47 3.30
CA MET A 176 -1.28 -1.42 2.59
C MET A 176 -1.12 -2.08 1.22
N LEU A 177 -2.00 -3.01 0.92
CA LEU A 177 -2.00 -3.76 -0.33
C LEU A 177 -3.17 -3.28 -1.19
N HIS A 178 -2.83 -2.68 -2.32
CA HIS A 178 -3.76 -2.22 -3.36
C HIS A 178 -3.08 -2.26 -4.72
N MET A 179 -3.85 -2.34 -5.82
CA MET A 179 -3.31 -2.35 -7.19
C MET A 179 -2.53 -1.06 -7.52
N PHE A 180 -2.95 0.07 -6.94
CA PHE A 180 -2.35 1.39 -7.12
C PHE A 180 -1.94 2.03 -5.79
N PRO A 181 -0.81 1.61 -5.18
CA PRO A 181 -0.37 2.13 -3.88
C PRO A 181 -0.09 3.65 -3.87
N SER A 182 0.17 4.24 -5.04
CA SER A 182 0.42 5.68 -5.18
C SER A 182 -0.83 6.55 -4.97
N THR A 183 -2.02 5.95 -5.05
CA THR A 183 -3.30 6.65 -4.81
C THR A 183 -3.78 6.53 -3.38
N CYS A 184 -3.02 5.82 -2.55
CA CYS A 184 -3.44 5.44 -1.23
C CYS A 184 -2.98 6.43 -0.14
N SER A 185 -3.79 6.56 0.90
CA SER A 185 -3.46 7.30 2.12
C SER A 185 -3.82 6.49 3.36
N VAL A 186 -3.04 6.65 4.43
CA VAL A 186 -3.31 6.03 5.74
C VAL A 186 -3.38 7.12 6.80
N GLU A 187 -4.42 7.05 7.63
CA GLU A 187 -4.64 7.96 8.74
C GLU A 187 -5.01 7.19 10.01
N TYR A 188 -4.57 7.68 11.16
CA TYR A 188 -5.02 7.20 12.46
C TYR A 188 -5.86 8.28 13.15
N HIS A 189 -7.06 7.89 13.57
CA HIS A 189 -8.07 8.77 14.16
C HIS A 189 -8.29 8.38 15.63
N PRO A 190 -7.66 9.10 16.59
CA PRO A 190 -7.88 8.83 18.02
C PRO A 190 -9.33 9.11 18.43
N LEU A 191 -9.95 8.20 19.17
CA LEU A 191 -11.32 8.34 19.64
C LEU A 191 -11.40 9.20 20.91
N GLY A 192 -12.45 10.02 21.05
CA GLY A 192 -12.72 10.76 22.28
C GLY A 192 -11.79 11.96 22.52
N GLN A 193 -11.08 12.43 21.51
CA GLN A 193 -10.17 13.56 21.62
C GLN A 193 -10.78 14.84 21.01
N SER A 194 -10.67 15.97 21.72
CA SER A 194 -11.08 17.30 21.24
C SER A 194 -9.92 18.29 21.41
N PRO A 195 -9.41 18.91 20.32
CA PRO A 195 -9.83 18.73 18.93
C PRO A 195 -9.44 17.35 18.37
N ALA A 196 -10.11 16.92 17.30
CA ALA A 196 -9.75 15.70 16.57
C ALA A 196 -8.35 15.87 15.95
N ARG A 197 -7.32 15.39 16.64
CA ARG A 197 -5.93 15.41 16.18
C ARG A 197 -5.66 14.12 15.40
N LEU A 198 -5.98 14.15 14.12
CA LEU A 198 -5.64 13.07 13.19
C LEU A 198 -4.13 12.97 12.98
N ILE A 199 -3.65 11.76 12.75
CA ILE A 199 -2.24 11.48 12.45
C ILE A 199 -2.19 10.91 11.04
N VAL A 200 -1.57 11.65 10.13
CA VAL A 200 -1.36 11.20 8.74
C VAL A 200 -0.10 10.34 8.70
N GLY A 201 -0.18 9.19 8.03
CA GLY A 201 0.96 8.32 7.82
C GLY A 201 1.83 8.75 6.65
N ASP A 202 3.13 8.59 6.81
CA ASP A 202 4.06 8.63 5.69
C ASP A 202 3.95 7.33 4.92
N THR A 203 3.58 7.42 3.64
CA THR A 203 3.29 6.26 2.78
C THR A 203 4.28 6.20 1.63
N ASN A 204 4.85 5.02 1.39
CA ASN A 204 5.66 4.76 0.23
C ASN A 204 4.75 4.40 -0.95
N GLN A 205 4.64 5.33 -1.91
CA GLN A 205 3.77 5.22 -3.09
C GLN A 205 4.09 4.03 -4.02
N THR A 206 5.26 3.39 -3.88
CA THR A 206 5.64 2.22 -4.71
C THR A 206 5.41 0.92 -3.97
N SER A 207 5.78 0.84 -2.69
CA SER A 207 5.68 -0.41 -1.92
C SER A 207 4.39 -0.54 -1.11
N GLY A 208 3.64 0.54 -0.89
CA GLY A 208 2.49 0.57 0.02
C GLY A 208 2.88 0.49 1.51
N GLN A 209 4.17 0.61 1.85
CA GLN A 209 4.58 0.64 3.25
C GLN A 209 4.18 1.97 3.86
N PHE A 210 3.72 1.96 5.10
CA PHE A 210 3.36 3.17 5.81
C PHE A 210 3.97 3.21 7.20
N THR A 211 4.22 4.41 7.71
CA THR A 211 4.69 4.65 9.08
C THR A 211 3.97 5.87 9.67
N LEU A 212 3.47 5.74 10.89
CA LEU A 212 2.87 6.80 11.68
C LEU A 212 3.55 6.86 13.05
N GLN A 213 3.80 8.06 13.54
CA GLN A 213 4.30 8.28 14.91
C GLN A 213 3.15 8.75 15.78
N VAL A 214 2.82 7.98 16.82
CA VAL A 214 1.74 8.29 17.76
C VAL A 214 2.38 8.71 19.08
N ASN A 215 2.18 9.97 19.46
CA ASN A 215 2.61 10.45 20.76
C ASN A 215 1.51 10.18 21.81
N THR A 216 1.75 9.19 22.66
CA THR A 216 0.81 8.70 23.67
C THR A 216 0.64 9.63 24.87
N SER A 217 1.46 10.68 25.01
CA SER A 217 1.27 11.69 26.06
C SER A 217 0.11 12.64 25.78
N TYR A 218 -0.30 12.79 24.52
CA TYR A 218 -1.40 13.67 24.14
C TYR A 218 -2.35 13.11 23.08
N HIS A 219 -2.05 11.97 22.44
CA HIS A 219 -3.02 11.26 21.61
C HIS A 219 -3.61 10.08 22.36
N ASN A 220 -4.92 9.86 22.16
CA ASN A 220 -5.56 8.68 22.71
C ASN A 220 -5.05 7.41 22.00
N THR A 221 -4.77 6.38 22.79
CA THR A 221 -4.25 5.09 22.34
C THR A 221 -5.33 4.20 21.72
N VAL A 222 -6.60 4.54 21.90
CA VAL A 222 -7.73 3.89 21.25
C VAL A 222 -8.19 4.76 20.08
N GLY A 223 -8.23 4.19 18.88
CA GLY A 223 -8.49 4.93 17.65
C GLY A 223 -8.81 4.00 16.49
N ASP A 224 -9.25 4.58 15.38
CA ASP A 224 -9.50 3.85 14.15
C ASP A 224 -8.35 4.15 13.16
N LEU A 225 -7.72 3.10 12.62
CA LEU A 225 -6.77 3.18 11.50
C LEU A 225 -7.55 3.05 10.21
N ILE A 226 -7.47 4.07 9.37
CA ILE A 226 -8.22 4.18 8.11
C ILE A 226 -7.21 4.21 6.98
N ALA A 227 -7.43 3.37 5.98
CA ALA A 227 -6.72 3.42 4.72
C ALA A 227 -7.71 3.61 3.58
N ASP A 228 -7.46 4.61 2.75
CA ASP A 228 -8.25 4.93 1.57
C ASP A 228 -7.37 4.78 0.34
N CYS A 229 -7.87 4.11 -0.69
CA CYS A 229 -7.16 3.85 -1.95
C CYS A 229 -8.12 3.92 -3.13
N GLY A 230 -7.61 4.23 -4.32
CA GLY A 230 -8.37 4.04 -5.57
C GLY A 230 -7.99 5.02 -6.67
N MET A 231 -7.80 4.51 -7.88
CA MET A 231 -7.63 5.33 -9.08
C MET A 231 -8.93 5.38 -9.90
N PHE A 232 -9.57 4.22 -10.06
CA PHE A 232 -10.81 4.04 -10.80
C PHE A 232 -12.00 3.70 -9.90
N SER A 233 -11.76 3.06 -8.75
CA SER A 233 -12.78 2.76 -7.74
C SER A 233 -12.23 3.00 -6.33
N SER A 234 -12.85 3.93 -5.60
CA SER A 234 -12.45 4.20 -4.22
C SER A 234 -12.80 3.02 -3.31
N SER A 235 -11.81 2.49 -2.60
CA SER A 235 -11.96 1.51 -1.51
C SER A 235 -11.42 2.10 -0.21
N SER A 236 -12.05 1.72 0.90
CA SER A 236 -11.68 2.19 2.24
C SER A 236 -11.71 1.02 3.22
N SER A 237 -10.70 0.94 4.09
CA SER A 237 -10.60 -0.06 5.16
C SER A 237 -10.37 0.63 6.48
N SER A 238 -11.16 0.25 7.49
CA SER A 238 -11.09 0.82 8.84
C SER A 238 -10.92 -0.28 9.87
N ILE A 239 -9.89 -0.17 10.71
CA ILE A 239 -9.58 -1.11 11.77
C ILE A 239 -9.50 -0.35 13.09
N ARG A 240 -10.30 -0.78 14.08
CA ARG A 240 -10.21 -0.25 15.44
C ARG A 240 -9.00 -0.81 16.17
N LEU A 241 -8.14 0.08 16.65
CA LEU A 241 -6.94 -0.24 17.40
C LEU A 241 -7.07 0.17 18.86
N ASN A 242 -6.39 -0.60 19.71
CA ASN A 242 -6.07 -0.23 21.08
C ASN A 242 -4.57 -0.42 21.25
N LEU A 243 -3.82 0.68 21.25
CA LEU A 243 -2.36 0.71 21.26
C LEU A 243 -1.85 0.54 22.71
N PRO A 244 -1.31 -0.62 23.10
CA PRO A 244 -0.80 -0.80 24.44
C PRO A 244 0.44 0.08 24.64
N VAL A 245 0.49 0.80 25.76
CA VAL A 245 1.68 1.51 26.23
C VAL A 245 2.35 0.68 27.34
N PRO A 246 3.69 0.68 27.43
CA PRO A 246 4.35 0.13 28.59
C PRO A 246 3.89 0.90 29.84
N PRO A 247 3.76 0.24 31.01
CA PRO A 247 3.57 0.96 32.26
C PRO A 247 4.72 1.94 32.45
N GLU A 248 4.43 3.09 33.07
CA GLU A 248 5.47 4.04 33.47
C GLU A 248 6.48 3.30 34.36
N PRO A 249 7.80 3.54 34.23
CA PRO A 249 8.75 2.99 35.18
C PRO A 249 8.33 3.44 36.58
N GLU A 250 8.14 2.47 37.48
CA GLU A 250 7.86 2.75 38.89
C GLU A 250 9.07 3.51 39.44
N GLY A 251 8.83 4.72 39.95
CA GLY A 251 9.84 5.57 40.57
C GLY A 251 10.18 5.08 41.99
N ASP A 252 11.39 5.41 42.44
CA ASP A 252 11.91 5.21 43.79
C ASP A 252 12.80 6.44 44.07
N GLU A 253 12.17 7.53 44.52
CA GLU A 253 12.74 8.88 44.60
C GLU A 253 13.88 8.96 45.62
N ASP A 254 13.75 8.28 46.75
CA ASP A 254 14.76 8.24 47.82
C ASP A 254 15.74 7.05 47.70
N SER A 255 15.47 6.12 46.77
CA SER A 255 16.30 4.96 46.46
C SER A 255 16.44 3.99 47.65
N ASP A 256 15.39 3.87 48.44
CA ASP A 256 15.32 2.99 49.61
C ASP A 256 14.95 1.53 49.24
N GLY A 257 14.50 1.31 48.00
CA GLY A 257 14.12 0.02 47.45
C GLY A 257 12.62 -0.29 47.51
N VAL A 258 11.81 0.63 47.99
CA VAL A 258 10.34 0.67 47.90
C VAL A 258 9.97 1.71 46.84
N LEU A 259 8.93 1.40 46.06
CA LEU A 259 8.53 2.28 44.95
C LEU A 259 7.63 3.39 45.46
N ASP A 260 7.70 4.58 44.87
CA ASP A 260 6.95 5.79 45.27
C ASP A 260 5.44 5.54 45.41
N GLU A 261 4.86 4.62 44.63
CA GLU A 261 3.43 4.29 44.70
C GLU A 261 3.03 3.46 45.94
N SER A 262 4.01 2.82 46.58
CA SER A 262 3.89 1.96 47.75
C SER A 262 4.68 2.46 48.96
N ASP A 263 5.40 3.56 48.81
CA ASP A 263 6.21 4.19 49.85
C ASP A 263 5.36 5.21 50.64
N GLU A 264 5.32 5.05 51.96
CA GLU A 264 4.65 5.97 52.89
C GLU A 264 5.60 7.07 53.40
N CYS A 265 6.90 6.91 53.19
CA CYS A 265 7.97 7.78 53.66
C CYS A 265 8.86 8.25 52.48
N ASP A 266 8.39 9.25 51.74
CA ASP A 266 9.03 9.83 50.53
C ASP A 266 10.54 10.22 50.63
N ASN A 267 11.18 10.15 51.81
CA ASN A 267 12.55 10.61 52.04
C ASN A 267 13.31 9.75 53.07
N THR A 268 13.16 8.43 53.02
CA THR A 268 13.85 7.49 53.89
C THR A 268 15.37 7.65 53.77
N PRO A 269 16.11 7.80 54.89
CA PRO A 269 17.55 8.00 54.84
C PRO A 269 18.31 6.84 54.16
N LEU A 270 19.16 7.17 53.19
CA LEU A 270 19.90 6.18 52.41
C LEU A 270 20.73 5.24 53.29
N GLY A 271 20.46 3.94 53.16
CA GLY A 271 21.19 2.85 53.82
C GLY A 271 20.61 2.41 55.15
N GLU A 272 19.50 2.99 55.60
CA GLU A 272 18.71 2.45 56.71
C GLU A 272 17.91 1.21 56.24
N PRO A 273 17.73 0.19 57.10
CA PRO A 273 16.80 -0.90 56.80
C PRO A 273 15.37 -0.38 56.76
N VAL A 274 14.70 -0.63 55.65
CA VAL A 274 13.32 -0.17 55.42
C VAL A 274 12.29 -1.25 55.65
N TYR A 275 11.11 -0.84 56.12
CA TYR A 275 9.93 -1.69 56.22
C TYR A 275 9.23 -1.82 54.87
N ALA A 276 8.20 -2.68 54.80
CA ALA A 276 7.40 -2.83 53.57
C ALA A 276 6.60 -1.56 53.20
N SER A 277 6.53 -0.59 54.11
CA SER A 277 5.95 0.73 53.92
C SER A 277 6.94 1.79 53.42
N GLY A 278 8.20 1.42 53.12
CA GLY A 278 9.30 2.36 52.79
C GLY A 278 9.93 3.00 54.02
N CYS A 279 9.14 3.33 55.04
CA CYS A 279 9.69 3.93 56.26
C CYS A 279 10.77 3.10 56.98
N SER A 280 11.69 3.81 57.62
CA SER A 280 12.75 3.25 58.48
C SER A 280 12.47 3.42 59.98
N ASP A 281 13.34 2.90 60.85
CA ASP A 281 13.27 3.10 62.31
C ASP A 281 13.40 4.58 62.73
N SER A 282 14.04 5.42 61.91
CA SER A 282 14.19 6.85 62.21
C SER A 282 12.91 7.66 61.94
N GLU A 283 11.95 7.05 61.26
CA GLU A 283 10.70 7.67 60.80
C GLU A 283 9.46 7.00 61.41
N THR A 284 9.64 5.87 62.09
CA THR A 284 8.57 5.11 62.73
C THR A 284 8.65 5.19 64.24
N ASP A 285 7.49 5.35 64.88
CA ASP A 285 7.29 5.27 66.34
C ASP A 285 6.21 4.21 66.59
N THR A 286 6.65 2.99 66.95
CA THR A 286 5.79 1.80 67.00
C THR A 286 4.81 1.84 68.16
N ASP A 287 5.22 2.38 69.30
CA ASP A 287 4.41 2.42 70.52
C ASP A 287 3.78 3.79 70.77
N MET A 288 4.03 4.76 69.88
CA MET A 288 3.42 6.08 69.83
C MET A 288 3.64 6.87 71.13
N ASP A 289 4.80 6.71 71.74
CA ASP A 289 5.19 7.42 72.95
C ASP A 289 5.85 8.80 72.69
N GLY A 290 6.15 9.08 71.42
CA GLY A 290 6.76 10.32 70.95
C GLY A 290 8.27 10.24 70.71
N VAL A 291 8.91 9.08 70.90
CA VAL A 291 10.31 8.82 70.58
C VAL A 291 10.37 7.80 69.44
N MET A 292 11.03 8.17 68.33
CA MET A 292 11.20 7.27 67.18
C MET A 292 11.97 6.00 67.56
N ASN A 293 11.68 4.89 66.88
CA ASN A 293 12.25 3.57 67.15
C ASN A 293 13.79 3.59 67.15
N ASP A 294 14.43 4.43 66.32
CA ASP A 294 15.89 4.58 66.26
C ASP A 294 16.53 5.11 67.55
N LYS A 295 15.75 5.82 68.37
CA LYS A 295 16.17 6.47 69.62
C LYS A 295 15.50 5.90 70.86
N ASP A 296 14.47 5.09 70.69
CA ASP A 296 13.74 4.48 71.80
C ASP A 296 14.51 3.30 72.41
N GLN A 297 14.81 3.41 73.70
CA GLN A 297 15.49 2.36 74.48
C GLN A 297 14.49 1.43 75.19
N CYS A 298 13.21 1.79 75.23
CA CYS A 298 12.16 1.14 75.98
C CYS A 298 10.95 0.79 75.09
N PRO A 299 11.10 -0.15 74.14
CA PRO A 299 10.02 -0.48 73.21
C PRO A 299 8.76 -0.99 73.94
N ASN A 300 7.59 -0.63 73.42
CA ASN A 300 6.25 -0.92 73.95
C ASN A 300 5.87 -0.10 75.18
N THR A 301 6.33 1.15 75.25
CA THR A 301 5.90 2.10 76.26
C THR A 301 4.41 2.38 76.13
N PRO A 302 3.63 2.32 77.23
CA PRO A 302 2.21 2.63 77.15
C PRO A 302 1.97 4.09 76.74
N THR A 303 1.34 4.31 75.59
CA THR A 303 0.95 5.61 75.00
C THR A 303 0.38 6.67 75.95
N SER A 304 -0.18 6.28 77.10
CA SER A 304 -0.76 7.21 78.08
C SER A 304 0.22 7.71 79.15
N GLN A 305 1.47 7.24 79.16
CA GLN A 305 2.46 7.61 80.16
C GLN A 305 3.42 8.68 79.63
N SER A 306 3.91 9.54 80.53
CA SER A 306 4.98 10.47 80.17
C SER A 306 6.31 9.72 80.11
N VAL A 307 7.00 9.87 78.99
CA VAL A 307 8.32 9.26 78.74
C VAL A 307 9.43 10.27 78.90
N ASP A 308 10.66 9.79 79.09
CA ASP A 308 11.84 10.65 79.04
C ASP A 308 12.44 10.71 77.63
N ALA A 309 13.61 11.33 77.50
CA ALA A 309 14.31 11.44 76.22
C ALA A 309 14.77 10.10 75.60
N ASN A 310 14.68 9.00 76.35
CA ASN A 310 15.03 7.65 75.88
C ASN A 310 13.77 6.80 75.58
N GLY A 311 12.56 7.38 75.58
CA GLY A 311 11.31 6.64 75.39
C GLY A 311 10.85 5.85 76.62
N CYS A 312 11.51 5.99 77.77
CA CYS A 312 11.23 5.14 78.91
C CYS A 312 10.24 5.79 79.89
N ALA A 313 9.08 5.17 80.12
CA ALA A 313 8.16 5.58 81.18
C ALA A 313 8.61 5.07 82.57
N ASP A 314 8.11 5.71 83.64
CA ASP A 314 8.43 5.30 85.03
C ASP A 314 8.00 3.86 85.33
N SER A 315 7.00 3.32 84.62
CA SER A 315 6.58 1.92 84.79
C SER A 315 7.54 0.89 84.16
N GLN A 316 8.44 1.32 83.28
CA GLN A 316 9.49 0.45 82.68
C GLN A 316 10.85 0.67 83.32
N LYS A 317 11.03 1.74 84.09
CA LYS A 317 12.27 2.06 84.78
C LYS A 317 12.34 1.40 86.15
N ASP A 318 13.52 0.96 86.49
CA ASP A 318 13.93 0.49 87.82
C ASP A 318 15.25 1.20 88.14
N THR A 319 15.18 2.23 88.99
CA THR A 319 16.30 3.17 89.19
C THR A 319 17.41 2.58 90.05
N ASP A 320 17.06 1.73 91.01
CA ASP A 320 17.98 1.05 91.93
C ASP A 320 18.28 -0.40 91.55
N ASN A 321 17.66 -0.90 90.47
CA ASN A 321 17.81 -2.24 89.92
C ASN A 321 17.47 -3.33 90.94
N ASP A 322 16.45 -3.09 91.76
CA ASP A 322 15.99 -4.02 92.79
C ASP A 322 15.01 -5.08 92.25
N GLY A 323 14.53 -4.90 91.02
CA GLY A 323 13.57 -5.75 90.32
C GLY A 323 12.13 -5.25 90.39
N ILE A 324 11.87 -4.12 91.05
CA ILE A 324 10.57 -3.44 91.16
C ILE A 324 10.64 -2.14 90.36
N ASN A 325 9.66 -1.90 89.49
CA ASN A 325 9.64 -0.66 88.72
C ASN A 325 9.33 0.55 89.62
N ASN A 326 9.78 1.75 89.22
CA ASN A 326 9.66 2.98 90.00
C ASN A 326 8.22 3.31 90.41
N VAL A 327 7.21 2.86 89.65
CA VAL A 327 5.79 3.08 89.95
C VAL A 327 5.28 2.19 91.10
N ALA A 328 5.80 0.96 91.22
CA ALA A 328 5.43 0.03 92.28
C ALA A 328 6.42 0.04 93.46
N ASP A 329 7.59 0.65 93.29
CA ASP A 329 8.60 0.78 94.34
C ASP A 329 8.19 1.86 95.37
N ILE A 330 7.94 1.40 96.60
CA ILE A 330 7.60 2.25 97.75
C ILE A 330 8.87 2.71 98.48
N CYS A 331 9.99 2.01 98.28
CA CYS A 331 11.23 2.13 99.01
C CYS A 331 12.41 2.39 98.06
N PRO A 332 12.55 3.63 97.56
CA PRO A 332 13.64 3.98 96.66
C PRO A 332 15.01 3.75 97.32
N ASN A 333 15.91 3.05 96.63
CA ASN A 333 17.26 2.59 96.99
C ASN A 333 17.35 1.24 97.71
N THR A 334 16.50 0.28 97.38
CA THR A 334 16.63 -1.10 97.87
C THR A 334 17.73 -1.83 97.10
N PRO A 335 18.65 -2.56 97.77
CA PRO A 335 19.66 -3.35 97.05
C PRO A 335 19.03 -4.53 96.29
N ALA A 336 19.60 -4.87 95.13
CA ALA A 336 19.15 -6.01 94.33
C ALA A 336 19.01 -7.32 95.14
N GLY A 337 17.77 -7.84 95.20
CA GLY A 337 17.45 -9.15 95.78
C GLY A 337 16.92 -9.14 97.23
N GLU A 338 16.58 -7.98 97.79
CA GLU A 338 15.82 -7.84 99.06
C GLU A 338 14.34 -7.50 98.82
#